data_AF-A0A961IYY2-F1
#
_entry.id   AF-A0A961IYY2-F1
#
_cell.length_a   1.000
_cell.length_b   1.000
_cell.length_c   1.000
_cell.angle_alpha   90.00
_cell.angle_beta   90.00
_cell.angle_gamma   90.00
#
_symmetry.space_group_name_H-M   'P 1'
#
loop_
_entity.id
_entity.type
_entity.pdbx_description
1 polymer ?
#
loop_
_entity_poly.entity_id
_entity_poly.type
_entity_poly.pdbx_seq_one_letter_code
_entity_poly.pdbx_strand_id
1 'polypeptide(L)'
;MREADVTFTDFGLAALCFVFVGLLIGGGAVEGLFAGLYGALGVSALLGAISHGWIWDRTQGAGKRLWLVTMLVIGGANLFLWLIAARLFALPAPWGAVLAWGTFAVYAGLALFVTRSFLLSSGFSLPPTLAVLAGFVATGTWLGALGLVVALVGAGQQAAKIPGLGLTHNALYHVIQAVAFLLVFLSLPALSAAL
;
A
#
# COMPACT_ATOMS: atom_id res chain seq x y z
N MET A 1 -22.96 4.85 -10.19
CA MET A 1 -21.66 5.02 -9.50
C MET A 1 -21.47 6.50 -9.23
N ARG A 2 -21.01 6.87 -8.03
CA ARG A 2 -20.89 8.27 -7.62
C ARG A 2 -19.55 8.88 -8.07
N GLU A 3 -18.48 8.11 -7.97
CA GLU A 3 -17.11 8.48 -8.34
C GLU A 3 -16.58 7.47 -9.36
N ALA A 4 -17.10 7.52 -10.60
CA ALA A 4 -16.85 6.49 -11.60
C ALA A 4 -15.36 6.34 -11.93
N ASP A 5 -14.64 7.46 -12.07
CA ASP A 5 -13.20 7.48 -12.33
C ASP A 5 -12.39 6.83 -11.20
N VAL A 6 -12.72 7.14 -9.95
CA VAL A 6 -12.09 6.55 -8.76
C VAL A 6 -12.39 5.04 -8.71
N THR A 7 -13.64 4.64 -8.92
CA THR A 7 -14.04 3.23 -8.94
C THR A 7 -13.29 2.42 -10.02
N PHE A 8 -13.19 2.93 -11.25
CA PHE A 8 -12.49 2.23 -12.32
C PHE A 8 -10.99 2.12 -12.06
N THR A 9 -10.37 3.20 -11.57
CA THR A 9 -8.94 3.19 -11.26
C THR A 9 -8.62 2.28 -10.08
N ASP A 10 -9.48 2.19 -9.06
CA ASP A 10 -9.37 1.22 -7.96
C ASP A 10 -9.44 -0.23 -8.46
N PHE A 11 -10.40 -0.56 -9.35
CA PHE A 11 -10.47 -1.90 -9.95
C PHE A 11 -9.22 -2.22 -10.78
N GLY A 12 -8.72 -1.26 -11.55
CA GLY A 12 -7.48 -1.42 -12.31
C GLY A 12 -6.28 -1.69 -11.40
N LEU A 13 -6.19 -0.97 -10.29
CA LEU A 13 -5.13 -1.14 -9.31
C LEU A 13 -5.25 -2.49 -8.58
N ALA A 14 -6.46 -2.92 -8.23
CA ALA A 14 -6.72 -4.23 -7.65
C ALA A 14 -6.27 -5.36 -8.59
N ALA A 15 -6.66 -5.27 -9.87
CA ALA A 15 -6.26 -6.24 -10.89
C ALA A 15 -4.73 -6.29 -11.06
N LEU A 16 -4.07 -5.13 -11.16
CA LEU A 16 -2.62 -5.04 -11.26
C LEU A 16 -1.93 -5.71 -10.07
N CYS A 17 -2.35 -5.38 -8.85
CA CYS A 17 -1.81 -5.98 -7.63
C CYS A 17 -2.01 -7.50 -7.60
N PHE A 18 -3.19 -8.02 -7.98
CA PHE A 18 -3.43 -9.46 -7.99
C PHE A 18 -2.63 -10.20 -9.07
N VAL A 19 -2.37 -9.56 -10.21
CA VAL A 19 -1.42 -10.09 -11.20
C VAL A 19 -0.02 -10.19 -10.58
N PHE A 20 0.47 -9.16 -9.90
CA PHE A 20 1.76 -9.21 -9.22
C PHE A 20 1.80 -10.29 -8.14
N VAL A 21 0.73 -10.48 -7.36
CA VAL A 21 0.62 -11.59 -6.41
C VAL A 21 0.78 -12.93 -7.12
N GLY A 22 0.03 -13.17 -8.21
CA GLY A 22 0.11 -14.42 -8.97
C GLY A 22 1.52 -14.70 -9.53
N LEU A 23 2.25 -13.66 -9.90
CA LEU A 23 3.64 -13.77 -10.41
C LEU A 23 4.68 -13.97 -9.30
N LEU A 24 4.38 -13.63 -8.04
CA LEU A 24 5.30 -13.72 -6.91
C LEU A 24 5.05 -14.94 -6.01
N ILE A 25 3.84 -15.52 -6.05
CA ILE A 25 3.53 -16.74 -5.30
C ILE A 25 4.45 -17.88 -5.74
N GLY A 26 5.02 -18.58 -4.75
CA GLY A 26 5.96 -19.67 -4.99
C GLY A 26 7.40 -19.21 -5.26
N GLY A 27 7.67 -17.90 -5.24
CA GLY A 27 9.02 -17.34 -5.23
C GLY A 27 9.75 -17.54 -3.90
N GLY A 28 10.84 -16.79 -3.71
CA GLY A 28 11.64 -16.81 -2.49
C GLY A 28 11.02 -16.02 -1.34
N ALA A 29 11.78 -15.88 -0.26
CA ALA A 29 11.32 -15.17 0.94
C ALA A 29 11.03 -13.68 0.69
N VAL A 30 11.80 -13.03 -0.19
CA VAL A 30 11.59 -11.62 -0.56
C VAL A 30 10.30 -11.50 -1.38
N GLU A 31 10.13 -12.32 -2.41
CA GLU A 31 8.95 -12.35 -3.27
C GLU A 31 7.69 -12.62 -2.45
N GLY A 32 7.73 -13.52 -1.47
CA GLY A 32 6.62 -13.78 -0.56
C GLY A 32 6.18 -12.56 0.25
N LEU A 33 7.12 -11.72 0.72
CA LEU A 33 6.79 -10.48 1.42
C LEU A 33 6.12 -9.46 0.48
N PHE A 34 6.62 -9.32 -0.75
CA PHE A 34 6.01 -8.44 -1.75
C PHE A 34 4.66 -8.96 -2.25
N ALA A 35 4.48 -10.27 -2.37
CA ALA A 35 3.17 -10.88 -2.65
C ALA A 35 2.17 -10.53 -1.54
N GLY A 36 2.59 -10.59 -0.27
CA GLY A 36 1.76 -10.14 0.86
C GLY A 36 1.39 -8.66 0.78
N LEU A 37 2.37 -7.80 0.47
CA LEU A 37 2.15 -6.36 0.28
C LEU A 37 1.16 -6.08 -0.85
N TYR A 38 1.37 -6.63 -2.05
CA TYR A 38 0.47 -6.45 -3.18
C TYR A 38 -0.89 -7.08 -2.94
N GLY A 39 -0.97 -8.20 -2.22
CA GLY A 39 -2.24 -8.81 -1.82
C GLY A 39 -3.06 -7.87 -0.95
N ALA A 40 -2.45 -7.28 0.08
CA ALA A 40 -3.10 -6.31 0.95
C ALA A 40 -3.53 -5.06 0.16
N LEU A 41 -2.63 -4.48 -0.66
CA LEU A 41 -2.94 -3.32 -1.49
C LEU A 41 -4.06 -3.59 -2.51
N GLY A 42 -4.05 -4.77 -3.14
CA GLY A 42 -5.08 -5.18 -4.10
C GLY A 42 -6.44 -5.38 -3.45
N VAL A 43 -6.50 -6.02 -2.28
CA VAL A 43 -7.75 -6.12 -1.50
C VAL A 43 -8.23 -4.73 -1.07
N SER A 44 -7.34 -3.85 -0.62
CA SER A 44 -7.71 -2.48 -0.25
C SER A 44 -8.31 -1.73 -1.44
N ALA A 45 -7.69 -1.80 -2.61
CA ALA A 45 -8.18 -1.15 -3.83
C ALA A 45 -9.54 -1.73 -4.26
N LEU A 46 -9.73 -3.05 -4.19
CA LEU A 46 -11.02 -3.68 -4.48
C LEU A 46 -12.13 -3.19 -3.54
N LEU A 47 -11.86 -3.11 -2.23
CA LEU A 47 -12.81 -2.58 -1.26
C LEU A 47 -13.07 -1.07 -1.47
N GLY A 48 -12.04 -0.33 -1.88
CA GLY A 48 -12.12 1.06 -2.36
C GLY A 48 -13.11 1.20 -3.51
N ALA A 49 -12.94 0.40 -4.57
CA ALA A 49 -13.81 0.39 -5.74
C ALA A 49 -15.28 0.18 -5.35
N ILE A 50 -15.54 -0.80 -4.48
CA ILE A 50 -16.88 -1.12 -3.96
C ILE A 50 -17.44 0.06 -3.16
N SER A 51 -16.63 0.68 -2.30
CA SER A 51 -17.06 1.83 -1.50
C SER A 51 -17.39 3.06 -2.37
N HIS A 52 -16.50 3.43 -3.29
CA HIS A 52 -16.69 4.60 -4.15
C HIS A 52 -17.82 4.41 -5.17
N GLY A 53 -18.05 3.18 -5.63
CA GLY A 53 -19.05 2.87 -6.64
C GLY A 53 -20.46 2.68 -6.08
N TRP A 54 -20.58 1.93 -4.98
CA TRP A 54 -21.86 1.40 -4.49
C TRP A 54 -22.13 1.64 -3.00
N ILE A 55 -21.11 1.66 -2.13
CA ILE A 55 -21.29 1.77 -0.67
C ILE A 55 -20.56 3.02 -0.13
N TRP A 56 -21.16 4.19 -0.38
CA TRP A 56 -20.53 5.50 -0.14
C TRP A 56 -20.69 6.03 1.29
N ASP A 57 -21.74 5.61 2.02
CA ASP A 57 -21.94 6.07 3.40
C ASP A 57 -21.06 5.29 4.37
N ARG A 58 -19.91 5.88 4.70
CA ARG A 58 -18.89 5.30 5.59
C ARG A 58 -19.19 5.52 7.08
N THR A 59 -20.28 6.23 7.42
CA THR A 59 -20.58 6.62 8.81
C THR A 59 -21.44 5.60 9.54
N GLN A 60 -22.19 4.77 8.82
CA GLN A 60 -23.15 3.84 9.39
C GLN A 60 -23.27 2.51 8.61
N GLY A 61 -23.92 1.53 9.24
CA GLY A 61 -24.31 0.26 8.60
C GLY A 61 -23.18 -0.50 7.92
N ALA A 62 -23.44 -0.96 6.69
CA ALA A 62 -22.51 -1.73 5.88
C ALA A 62 -21.27 -0.94 5.47
N GLY A 63 -21.41 0.35 5.13
CA GLY A 63 -20.28 1.17 4.71
C GLY A 63 -19.30 1.47 5.84
N LYS A 64 -19.78 1.65 7.08
CA LYS A 64 -18.92 1.73 8.27
C LYS A 64 -18.07 0.48 8.48
N ARG A 65 -18.65 -0.71 8.22
CA ARG A 65 -17.94 -1.99 8.33
C ARG A 65 -16.96 -2.19 7.19
N LEU A 66 -17.38 -1.91 5.94
CA LEU A 66 -16.53 -1.97 4.76
C LEU A 66 -15.30 -1.07 4.91
N TRP A 67 -15.50 0.15 5.40
CA TRP A 67 -14.41 1.09 5.63
C TRP A 67 -13.46 0.62 6.73
N LEU A 68 -13.98 0.04 7.81
CA LEU A 68 -13.14 -0.58 8.85
C LEU A 68 -12.28 -1.71 8.27
N VAL A 69 -12.86 -2.61 7.48
CA VAL A 69 -12.11 -3.69 6.82
C VAL A 69 -11.04 -3.11 5.89
N THR A 70 -11.39 -2.08 5.11
CA THR A 70 -10.44 -1.38 4.23
C THR A 70 -9.25 -0.82 5.03
N MET A 71 -9.50 -0.16 6.16
CA MET A 71 -8.45 0.33 7.06
C MET A 71 -7.58 -0.81 7.58
N LEU A 72 -8.16 -1.89 8.09
CA LEU A 72 -7.37 -3.02 8.60
C LEU A 72 -6.50 -3.67 7.52
N VAL A 73 -7.00 -3.75 6.29
CA VAL A 73 -6.23 -4.25 5.13
C VAL A 73 -5.07 -3.31 4.79
N ILE A 74 -5.27 -1.99 4.82
CA ILE A 74 -4.19 -0.99 4.67
C ILE A 74 -3.15 -1.15 5.79
N GLY A 75 -3.59 -1.39 7.03
CA GLY A 75 -2.69 -1.76 8.12
C GLY A 75 -1.85 -3.00 7.80
N GLY A 76 -2.46 -4.01 7.14
CA GLY A 76 -1.76 -5.20 6.66
C GLY A 76 -0.68 -4.87 5.61
N ALA A 77 -0.93 -3.92 4.71
CA ALA A 77 0.12 -3.44 3.80
C ALA A 77 1.30 -2.81 4.56
N ASN A 78 1.02 -2.02 5.61
CA ASN A 78 2.05 -1.42 6.46
C ASN A 78 2.87 -2.46 7.25
N LEU A 79 2.21 -3.53 7.70
CA LEU A 79 2.89 -4.69 8.29
C LEU A 79 3.93 -5.27 7.32
N PHE A 80 3.55 -5.51 6.06
CA PHE A 80 4.49 -6.03 5.05
C PHE A 80 5.62 -5.06 4.74
N LEU A 81 5.36 -3.76 4.66
CA LEU A 81 6.42 -2.77 4.47
C LEU A 81 7.46 -2.82 5.61
N TRP A 82 7.02 -3.00 6.87
CA TRP A 82 7.96 -3.19 7.98
C TRP A 82 8.75 -4.49 7.91
N LEU A 83 8.11 -5.59 7.50
CA LEU A 83 8.81 -6.87 7.29
C LEU A 83 9.85 -6.79 6.16
N ILE A 84 9.51 -6.09 5.07
CA ILE A 84 10.42 -5.81 3.95
C ILE A 84 11.59 -4.95 4.45
N ALA A 85 11.31 -3.86 5.17
CA ALA A 85 12.35 -3.02 5.76
C ALA A 85 13.27 -3.81 6.69
N ALA A 86 12.72 -4.67 7.55
CA ALA A 86 13.52 -5.51 8.44
C ALA A 86 14.48 -6.43 7.67
N ARG A 87 14.06 -6.96 6.52
CA ARG A 87 14.91 -7.77 5.65
C ARG A 87 16.01 -6.92 4.99
N LEU A 88 15.67 -5.73 4.47
CA LEU A 88 16.62 -4.80 3.85
C LEU A 88 17.72 -4.34 4.81
N PHE A 89 17.39 -4.16 6.09
CA PHE A 89 18.35 -3.78 7.13
C PHE A 89 18.95 -4.98 7.88
N ALA A 90 18.69 -6.21 7.43
CA ALA A 90 19.14 -7.45 8.06
C ALA A 90 18.92 -7.47 9.59
N LEU A 91 17.76 -6.97 10.06
CA LEU A 91 17.47 -6.90 11.49
C LEU A 91 17.47 -8.30 12.10
N PRO A 92 18.16 -8.51 13.23
CA PRO A 92 18.20 -9.81 13.88
C PRO A 92 16.80 -10.23 14.35
N ALA A 93 16.48 -11.51 14.17
CA ALA A 93 15.24 -12.07 14.71
C ALA A 93 15.22 -11.96 16.25
N PRO A 94 14.06 -11.67 16.87
CA PRO A 94 12.72 -11.50 16.27
C PRO A 94 12.35 -10.04 15.98
N TRP A 95 13.28 -9.09 16.06
CA TRP A 95 12.97 -7.66 16.18
C TRP A 95 12.21 -7.06 15.00
N GLY A 96 12.50 -7.52 13.77
CA GLY A 96 11.72 -7.14 12.59
C GLY A 96 10.24 -7.49 12.70
N ALA A 97 9.93 -8.70 13.17
CA ALA A 97 8.56 -9.15 13.37
C ALA A 97 7.87 -8.41 14.52
N VAL A 98 8.58 -8.18 15.63
CA VAL A 98 8.06 -7.41 16.77
C VAL A 98 7.68 -6.00 16.35
N LEU A 99 8.53 -5.31 15.58
CA LEU A 99 8.24 -3.98 15.05
C LEU A 99 7.03 -3.99 14.12
N ALA A 100 6.99 -4.92 13.17
CA ALA A 100 5.93 -5.01 12.17
C ALA A 100 4.57 -5.30 12.82
N TRP A 101 4.49 -6.35 13.65
CA TRP A 101 3.24 -6.74 14.32
C TRP A 101 2.84 -5.76 15.42
N GLY A 102 3.81 -5.19 16.15
CA GLY A 102 3.53 -4.18 17.17
C GLY A 102 2.93 -2.90 16.58
N THR A 103 3.50 -2.38 15.50
CA THR A 103 2.96 -1.20 14.81
C THR A 103 1.59 -1.49 14.17
N PHE A 104 1.40 -2.68 13.59
CA PHE A 104 0.09 -3.12 13.09
C PHE A 104 -0.95 -3.20 14.22
N ALA A 105 -0.60 -3.78 15.37
CA ALA A 105 -1.51 -3.90 16.52
C ALA A 105 -1.94 -2.52 17.05
N VAL A 106 -1.00 -1.57 17.15
CA VAL A 106 -1.32 -0.18 17.52
C VAL A 106 -2.24 0.46 16.49
N TYR A 107 -1.92 0.34 15.19
CA TYR A 107 -2.76 0.87 14.12
C TYR A 107 -4.18 0.28 14.15
N ALA A 108 -4.30 -1.04 14.26
CA ALA A 108 -5.56 -1.75 14.29
C ALA A 108 -6.40 -1.35 15.52
N GLY A 109 -5.76 -1.21 16.69
CA GLY A 109 -6.41 -0.70 17.90
C GLY A 109 -6.98 0.70 17.70
N LEU A 110 -6.20 1.61 17.10
CA LEU A 110 -6.67 2.96 16.79
C LEU A 110 -7.83 2.94 15.77
N ALA A 111 -7.76 2.10 14.73
CA ALA A 111 -8.82 1.96 13.73
C ALA A 111 -10.13 1.41 14.30
N LEU A 112 -10.03 0.44 15.23
CA LEU A 112 -11.17 -0.20 15.87
C LEU A 112 -11.87 0.74 16.85
N PHE A 113 -11.09 1.41 17.71
CA PHE A 113 -11.61 2.07 18.90
C PHE A 113 -11.56 3.59 18.88
N VAL A 114 -10.73 4.22 18.03
CA VAL A 114 -10.47 5.67 18.09
C VAL A 114 -10.94 6.40 16.84
N THR A 115 -10.33 6.13 15.68
CA THR A 115 -10.59 6.88 14.45
C THR A 115 -10.37 6.05 13.20
N ARG A 116 -11.10 6.36 12.14
CA ARG A 116 -11.00 5.71 10.82
C ARG A 116 -10.69 6.74 9.75
N SER A 117 -9.94 7.77 10.12
CA SER A 117 -9.56 8.83 9.21
C SER A 117 -8.48 8.36 8.25
N PHE A 118 -8.48 8.93 7.05
CA PHE A 118 -7.41 8.71 6.08
C PHE A 118 -6.04 9.12 6.65
N LEU A 119 -6.00 10.18 7.47
CA LEU A 119 -4.79 10.67 8.13
C LEU A 119 -4.13 9.60 9.03
N LEU A 120 -4.92 8.77 9.71
CA LEU A 120 -4.38 7.65 10.49
C LEU A 120 -3.61 6.68 9.58
N SER A 121 -4.22 6.27 8.47
CA SER A 121 -3.58 5.39 7.48
C SER A 121 -2.34 6.01 6.89
N SER A 122 -2.39 7.26 6.41
CA SER A 122 -1.22 7.93 5.83
C SER A 122 -0.08 8.08 6.84
N GLY A 123 -0.40 8.46 8.08
CA GLY A 123 0.58 8.63 9.15
C GLY A 123 1.31 7.33 9.51
N PHE A 124 0.60 6.20 9.55
CA PHE A 124 1.21 4.89 9.81
C PHE A 124 1.92 4.27 8.60
N SER A 125 1.55 4.68 7.38
CA SER A 125 2.18 4.17 6.15
C SER A 125 3.49 4.89 5.82
N LEU A 126 3.64 6.15 6.23
CA LEU A 126 4.81 6.96 5.90
C LEU A 126 6.12 6.39 6.49
N PRO A 127 6.24 6.08 7.80
CA PRO A 127 7.49 5.55 8.36
C PRO A 127 8.01 4.27 7.69
N PRO A 128 7.22 3.19 7.51
CA PRO A 128 7.72 2.00 6.85
C PRO A 128 8.03 2.24 5.36
N THR A 129 7.29 3.12 4.68
CA THR A 129 7.61 3.52 3.30
C THR A 129 8.99 4.17 3.21
N LEU A 130 9.30 5.10 4.11
CA LEU A 130 10.62 5.74 4.18
C LEU A 130 11.74 4.75 4.52
N ALA A 131 11.45 3.78 5.40
CA ALA A 131 12.40 2.73 5.74
C ALA A 131 12.73 1.83 4.53
N VAL A 132 11.72 1.39 3.77
CA VAL A 132 11.93 0.61 2.54
C VAL A 132 12.67 1.45 1.49
N LEU A 133 12.33 2.74 1.34
CA LEU A 133 13.06 3.64 0.44
C LEU A 133 14.55 3.71 0.81
N ALA A 134 14.88 3.92 2.08
CA ALA A 134 16.25 3.94 2.55
C ALA A 134 16.96 2.59 2.29
N GLY A 135 16.27 1.46 2.49
CA GLY A 135 16.80 0.14 2.17
C GLY A 135 17.05 -0.09 0.67
N PHE A 136 16.17 0.40 -0.21
CA PHE A 136 16.38 0.37 -1.66
C PHE A 136 17.58 1.21 -2.08
N VAL A 137 17.75 2.39 -1.49
CA VAL A 137 18.93 3.23 -1.72
C VAL A 137 20.20 2.52 -1.25
N ALA A 138 20.19 1.91 -0.06
CA ALA A 138 21.35 1.23 0.52
C ALA A 138 21.77 -0.02 -0.28
N THR A 139 20.81 -0.73 -0.89
CA THR A 139 21.06 -1.91 -1.73
C THR A 139 21.37 -1.57 -3.19
N GLY A 140 21.31 -0.30 -3.59
CA GLY A 140 21.47 0.13 -4.99
C GLY A 140 20.28 -0.22 -5.89
N THR A 141 19.13 -0.55 -5.31
CA THR A 141 17.88 -0.90 -6.01
C THR A 141 17.14 0.38 -6.46
N TRP A 142 17.77 1.14 -7.36
CA TRP A 142 17.31 2.50 -7.72
C TRP A 142 15.93 2.54 -8.38
N LEU A 143 15.56 1.51 -9.15
CA LEU A 143 14.24 1.46 -9.77
C LEU A 143 13.11 1.36 -8.73
N GLY A 144 13.34 0.55 -7.67
CA GLY A 144 12.41 0.45 -6.55
C GLY A 144 12.37 1.74 -5.73
N ALA A 145 13.53 2.37 -5.50
CA ALA A 145 13.60 3.68 -4.83
C ALA A 145 12.81 4.75 -5.59
N LEU A 146 12.96 4.80 -6.93
CA LEU A 146 12.18 5.68 -7.79
C LEU A 146 10.68 5.40 -7.67
N GLY A 147 10.27 4.12 -7.65
CA GLY A 147 8.87 3.74 -7.42
C GLY A 147 8.31 4.31 -6.12
N LEU A 148 9.06 4.24 -5.02
CA LEU A 148 8.62 4.81 -3.74
C LEU A 148 8.62 6.34 -3.74
N VAL A 149 9.56 7.00 -4.43
CA VAL A 149 9.50 8.45 -4.64
C VAL A 149 8.25 8.84 -5.43
N VAL A 150 7.91 8.11 -6.49
CA VAL A 150 6.67 8.33 -7.26
C VAL A 150 5.44 8.14 -6.37
N ALA A 151 5.42 7.13 -5.50
CA ALA A 151 4.33 6.94 -4.54
C ALA A 151 4.18 8.12 -3.56
N LEU A 152 5.30 8.63 -3.02
CA LEU A 152 5.30 9.79 -2.11
C LEU A 152 4.85 11.07 -2.81
N VAL A 153 5.28 11.30 -4.06
CA VAL A 153 4.80 12.40 -4.90
C VAL A 153 3.29 12.27 -5.14
N GLY A 154 2.81 11.06 -5.45
CA GLY A 154 1.39 10.76 -5.57
C GLY A 154 0.61 11.09 -4.29
N ALA A 155 1.11 10.68 -3.12
CA ALA A 155 0.49 11.00 -1.84
C ALA A 155 0.43 12.51 -1.58
N GLY A 156 1.49 13.25 -1.93
CA GLY A 156 1.52 14.71 -1.88
C GLY A 156 0.50 15.35 -2.82
N GLN A 157 0.41 14.86 -4.06
CA GLN A 157 -0.59 15.29 -5.05
C GLN A 157 -2.01 15.05 -4.56
N GLN A 158 -2.29 13.87 -3.97
CA GLN A 158 -3.59 13.54 -3.40
C GLN A 158 -3.95 14.45 -2.23
N ALA A 159 -3.01 14.67 -1.30
CA ALA A 159 -3.21 15.53 -0.13
C ALA A 159 -3.48 16.99 -0.53
N ALA A 160 -2.78 17.48 -1.57
CA ALA A 160 -3.00 18.80 -2.15
C ALA A 160 -4.26 18.88 -3.02
N LYS A 161 -4.97 17.76 -3.23
CA LYS A 161 -6.19 17.64 -4.05
C LYS A 161 -6.02 18.15 -5.49
N ILE A 162 -4.83 17.98 -6.06
CA ILE A 162 -4.51 18.48 -7.41
C ILE A 162 -5.10 17.52 -8.46
N PRO A 163 -6.05 17.91 -9.32
CA PRO A 163 -6.56 17.07 -10.40
C PRO A 163 -5.66 17.14 -11.65
N GLY A 164 -5.90 16.28 -12.64
CA GLY A 164 -5.15 16.28 -13.90
C GLY A 164 -5.61 15.19 -14.87
N LEU A 165 -5.30 15.33 -16.16
CA LEU A 165 -5.68 14.36 -17.21
C LEU A 165 -7.19 14.08 -17.33
N GLY A 166 -8.03 15.04 -16.92
CA GLY A 166 -9.48 14.85 -16.85
C GLY A 166 -9.95 13.96 -15.70
N LEU A 167 -9.06 13.60 -14.76
CA LEU A 167 -9.34 12.78 -13.59
C LEU A 167 -9.45 13.64 -12.32
N THR A 168 -10.24 13.17 -11.35
CA THR A 168 -10.19 13.70 -9.98
C THR A 168 -8.83 13.45 -9.34
N HIS A 169 -8.51 14.18 -8.28
CA HIS A 169 -7.24 14.00 -7.55
C HIS A 169 -7.05 12.57 -7.02
N ASN A 170 -8.13 11.88 -6.63
CA ASN A 170 -8.07 10.48 -6.18
C ASN A 170 -7.81 9.52 -7.34
N ALA A 171 -8.51 9.68 -8.47
CA ALA A 171 -8.29 8.84 -9.63
C ALA A 171 -6.89 9.06 -10.24
N LEU A 172 -6.40 10.30 -10.29
CA LEU A 172 -5.03 10.59 -10.69
C LEU A 172 -4.01 9.96 -9.74
N TYR A 173 -4.25 10.02 -8.44
CA TYR A 173 -3.42 9.37 -7.43
C TYR A 173 -3.32 7.85 -7.68
N HIS A 174 -4.43 7.17 -8.00
CA HIS A 174 -4.42 5.75 -8.32
C HIS A 174 -3.57 5.42 -9.56
N VAL A 175 -3.59 6.29 -10.57
CA VAL A 175 -2.73 6.12 -11.76
C VAL A 175 -1.25 6.27 -11.39
N ILE A 176 -0.90 7.27 -10.59
CA ILE A 176 0.47 7.46 -10.09
C ILE A 176 0.90 6.25 -9.24
N GLN A 177 -0.01 5.75 -8.39
CA GLN A 177 0.20 4.58 -7.56
C GLN A 177 0.43 3.31 -8.39
N ALA A 178 -0.29 3.13 -9.49
CA ALA A 178 -0.06 2.01 -10.41
C ALA A 178 1.35 2.05 -11.03
N VAL A 179 1.83 3.24 -11.43
CA VAL A 179 3.21 3.42 -11.93
C VAL A 179 4.22 3.11 -10.84
N ALA A 180 4.02 3.63 -9.62
CA ALA A 180 4.89 3.34 -8.48
C ALA A 180 4.99 1.84 -8.20
N PHE A 181 3.86 1.14 -8.18
CA PHE A 181 3.80 -0.31 -7.94
C PHE A 181 4.51 -1.10 -9.03
N LEU A 182 4.32 -0.72 -10.30
CA LEU A 182 5.05 -1.34 -11.40
C LEU A 182 6.56 -1.18 -11.26
N LEU A 183 7.04 0.02 -10.91
CA LEU A 183 8.49 0.27 -10.73
C LEU A 183 9.08 -0.57 -9.59
N VAL A 184 8.38 -0.66 -8.45
CA VAL A 184 8.80 -1.51 -7.32
C VAL A 184 8.77 -2.99 -7.69
N PHE A 185 7.74 -3.45 -8.42
CA PHE A 185 7.66 -4.83 -8.89
C PHE A 185 8.82 -5.18 -9.83
N LEU A 186 9.12 -4.30 -10.80
CA LEU A 186 10.21 -4.51 -11.75
C LEU A 186 11.60 -4.50 -11.09
N SER A 187 11.74 -3.93 -9.90
CA SER A 187 13.02 -3.92 -9.18
C SER A 187 13.29 -5.21 -8.40
N LEU A 188 12.29 -6.10 -8.24
CA LEU A 188 12.41 -7.30 -7.39
C LEU A 188 13.54 -8.25 -7.80
N PRO A 189 13.79 -8.55 -9.09
CA PRO A 189 14.90 -9.43 -9.46
C PRO A 189 16.27 -8.89 -9.01
N ALA A 190 16.49 -7.58 -9.16
CA ALA A 190 17.73 -6.93 -8.71
C ALA A 190 17.83 -6.93 -7.18
N LEU A 191 16.72 -6.70 -6.49
CA LEU A 191 16.67 -6.72 -5.03
C LEU A 191 16.96 -8.11 -4.46
N SER A 192 16.33 -9.15 -5.01
CA SER A 192 16.53 -10.52 -4.56
C SER A 192 17.95 -11.01 -4.80
N ALA A 193 18.65 -10.48 -5.81
CA ALA A 193 20.07 -10.76 -6.01
C ALA A 193 21.00 -10.05 -5.01
N ALA A 194 20.51 -9.01 -4.33
CA ALA A 194 21.27 -8.21 -3.37
C ALA A 194 21.08 -8.65 -1.89
N LEU A 195 20.13 -9.55 -1.60
CA LEU A 195 19.74 -10.00 -0.24
C LEU A 195 19.97 -11.50 0.00
#